data_AF-A0AAD7DB79-F1
#
_entry.id   AF-A0AAD7DB79-F1
#
_cell.length_a   1.000
_cell.length_b   1.000
_cell.length_c   1.000
_cell.angle_alpha   90.00
_cell.angle_beta   90.00
_cell.angle_gamma   90.00
#
_symmetry.space_group_name_H-M   'P 1'
#
loop_
_entity.id
_entity.type
_entity.pdbx_description
1 polymer ?
#
loop_
_entity_poly.entity_id
_entity_poly.type
_entity_poly.pdbx_seq_one_letter_code
_entity_poly.pdbx_strand_id
1 'polypeptide(L)' 'DTVRENTRRLIHDLMYMCEVTWAISDGDFGRVEDILTTLGMMFRGAGSKNYSTEILHFTHNMKKVWNDNGFK' A
#
# COMPACT_ATOMS: atom_id res chain seq x y z
N ASP A 1 25.93 0.82 -13.03
CA ASP A 1 25.65 -0.61 -12.86
C ASP A 1 24.14 -0.79 -12.69
N THR A 2 23.47 -1.20 -13.75
CA THR A 2 21.99 -1.27 -13.82
C THR A 2 21.43 -2.40 -12.95
N VAL A 3 22.21 -3.47 -12.76
CA VAL A 3 21.82 -4.61 -11.92
C VAL A 3 21.70 -4.17 -10.47
N ARG A 4 22.71 -3.46 -9.93
CA ARG A 4 22.67 -2.96 -8.56
C ARG A 4 21.48 -2.04 -8.29
N GLU A 5 21.17 -1.15 -9.23
CA GLU A 5 20.05 -0.21 -9.08
C GLU A 5 18.69 -0.92 -9.10
N ASN A 6 18.50 -1.87 -10.01
CA ASN A 6 17.29 -2.69 -10.09
C ASN A 6 17.11 -3.56 -8.84
N THR A 7 18.19 -4.17 -8.34
CA THR A 7 18.16 -4.93 -7.08
C THR A 7 17.75 -4.05 -5.91
N ARG A 8 18.25 -2.81 -5.84
CA ARG A 8 17.86 -1.86 -4.78
C ARG A 8 16.37 -1.52 -4.84
N ARG A 9 15.83 -1.29 -6.04
CA ARG A 9 14.40 -1.02 -6.24
C ARG A 9 13.56 -2.23 -5.82
N LEU A 10 13.96 -3.43 -6.25
CA LEU A 10 13.28 -4.68 -5.87
C LEU A 10 13.27 -4.91 -4.35
N ILE A 11 14.40 -4.70 -3.66
CA ILE A 11 14.46 -4.82 -2.20
C ILE A 11 13.54 -3.79 -1.54
N HIS A 12 13.55 -2.54 -2.03
CA HIS A 12 12.67 -1.49 -1.54
C HIS A 12 11.20 -1.90 -1.68
N ASP A 13 10.74 -2.29 -2.87
CA ASP A 13 9.37 -2.76 -3.12
C ASP A 13 8.99 -3.95 -2.21
N LEU A 14 9.90 -4.91 -2.03
CA LEU A 14 9.65 -6.07 -1.16
C LEU A 14 9.51 -5.67 0.31
N MET A 15 10.28 -4.69 0.80
CA MET A 15 10.15 -4.22 2.17
C MET A 15 8.78 -3.58 2.43
N TYR A 16 8.20 -2.84 1.47
CA TYR A 16 6.83 -2.31 1.61
C TYR A 16 5.79 -3.45 1.69
N MET A 17 5.97 -4.53 0.94
CA MET A 17 5.07 -5.69 0.98
C MET A 17 5.15 -6.45 2.32
N CYS A 18 6.36 -6.63 2.86
CA CYS A 18 6.55 -7.20 4.20
C CYS A 18 5.90 -6.33 5.27
N GLU A 19 6.08 -5.01 5.18
CA GLU A 19 5.59 -4.05 6.14
C GLU A 19 4.04 -4.00 6.18
N VAL A 20 3.37 -4.07 5.03
CA VAL A 20 1.90 -4.27 4.99
C VAL A 20 1.49 -5.57 5.64
N THR A 21 2.19 -6.66 5.37
CA THR A 21 1.86 -7.99 5.92
C THR A 21 1.95 -7.98 7.45
N TRP A 22 2.96 -7.31 7.99
CA TRP A 22 3.11 -7.12 9.44
C TRP A 22 2.05 -6.19 10.01
N ALA A 23 1.78 -5.05 9.38
CA ALA A 23 0.75 -4.12 9.83
C ALA A 23 -0.65 -4.76 9.87
N ILE A 24 -0.98 -5.61 8.88
CA ILE A 24 -2.22 -6.41 8.87
C ILE A 24 -2.22 -7.41 10.03
N SER A 25 -1.09 -8.05 10.30
CA SER A 25 -0.96 -9.05 11.39
C SER A 25 -1.06 -8.41 12.78
N ASP A 26 -0.53 -7.20 12.93
CA ASP A 26 -0.59 -6.40 14.16
C ASP A 26 -1.99 -5.79 14.39
N GLY A 27 -2.86 -5.81 13.38
CA GLY A 27 -4.19 -5.18 13.43
C GLY A 27 -4.14 -3.65 13.48
N ASP A 28 -2.99 -3.05 13.15
CA ASP A 28 -2.81 -1.59 13.11
C ASP A 28 -3.31 -1.04 11.77
N PHE A 29 -4.62 -0.76 11.73
CA PHE A 29 -5.27 -0.22 10.53
C PHE A 29 -4.74 1.15 10.11
N GLY A 30 -4.22 1.96 11.03
CA GLY A 30 -3.62 3.26 10.71
C GLY A 30 -2.34 3.06 9.90
N ARG A 31 -1.47 2.16 10.35
CA ARG A 31 -0.24 1.80 9.66
C ARG A 31 -0.50 1.14 8.30
N VAL A 32 -1.49 0.25 8.21
CA VAL A 32 -1.92 -0.38 6.94
C VAL A 32 -2.33 0.67 5.91
N GLU A 33 -3.07 1.69 6.31
CA GLU A 33 -3.56 2.76 5.43
C GLU A 33 -2.41 3.59 4.82
N ASP A 34 -1.43 3.97 5.65
CA ASP A 34 -0.27 4.75 5.22
C ASP A 34 0.53 3.98 4.15
N ILE A 35 0.79 2.70 4.38
CA ILE A 35 1.61 1.88 3.47
C ILE A 35 0.86 1.54 2.18
N LEU A 36 -0.45 1.27 2.25
CA LEU A 36 -1.27 0.96 1.07
C LEU A 36 -1.32 2.13 0.08
N THR A 37 -1.37 3.37 0.57
CA THR A 37 -1.37 4.55 -0.30
C THR A 37 -0.07 4.61 -1.12
N THR A 38 1.08 4.35 -0.48
CA THR A 38 2.38 4.30 -1.15
C THR A 38 2.47 3.14 -2.14
N LEU A 39 1.96 1.96 -1.79
CA LEU A 39 1.87 0.82 -2.72
C LEU A 39 1.01 1.13 -3.94
N GLY A 40 -0.14 1.75 -3.76
CA GLY A 40 -1.01 2.17 -4.87
C GLY A 40 -0.29 3.10 -5.86
N MET A 41 0.56 4.00 -5.36
CA MET A 41 1.42 4.86 -6.20
C MET A 41 2.55 4.09 -6.89
N MET A 42 3.19 3.14 -6.20
CA MET A 42 4.23 2.28 -6.79
C MET A 42 3.67 1.42 -7.93
N PHE A 43 2.52 0.78 -7.73
CA PHE A 43 1.83 0.05 -8.79
C PHE A 43 1.41 0.94 -9.96
N ARG A 44 1.01 2.19 -9.70
CA ARG A 44 0.69 3.18 -10.75
C ARG A 44 1.91 3.49 -11.61
N GLY A 45 3.05 3.75 -10.97
CA GLY A 45 4.31 4.06 -11.62
C GLY A 45 4.87 2.89 -12.43
N ALA A 46 4.63 1.66 -11.97
CA ALA A 46 5.01 0.43 -12.67
C ALA A 46 4.08 0.06 -13.85
N GLY A 47 3.02 0.83 -14.12
CA GLY A 47 2.04 0.55 -15.17
C GLY A 47 0.95 -0.47 -14.78
N SER A 48 0.94 -0.91 -13.53
CA SER A 48 -0.02 -1.86 -12.96
C SER A 48 -1.32 -1.16 -12.55
N LYS A 49 -2.10 -0.76 -13.56
CA LYS A 49 -3.29 0.09 -13.37
C LYS A 49 -4.41 -0.58 -12.56
N ASN A 50 -4.63 -1.89 -12.73
CA ASN A 50 -5.70 -2.61 -12.04
C ASN A 50 -5.47 -2.60 -10.53
N TYR A 51 -4.30 -3.07 -10.10
CA TYR A 51 -3.92 -3.12 -8.68
C TYR A 51 -3.88 -1.72 -8.05
N SER A 52 -3.33 -0.73 -8.77
CA SER A 52 -3.33 0.66 -8.31
C SER A 52 -4.74 1.20 -8.07
N THR A 53 -5.68 0.92 -8.99
CA THR A 53 -7.07 1.35 -8.86
C THR A 53 -7.79 0.60 -7.74
N GLU A 54 -7.61 -0.71 -7.60
CA GLU A 54 -8.20 -1.48 -6.50
C GLU A 54 -7.71 -1.02 -5.14
N ILE A 55 -6.41 -0.80 -4.98
CA ILE A 55 -5.82 -0.26 -3.74
C ILE A 55 -6.40 1.13 -3.43
N LEU A 56 -6.54 2.00 -4.44
CA LEU A 56 -7.13 3.33 -4.25
C LEU A 56 -8.60 3.24 -3.80
N HIS A 57 -9.40 2.37 -4.41
CA HIS A 57 -10.78 2.14 -3.99
C HIS A 57 -10.86 1.61 -2.57
N PHE A 58 -9.97 0.67 -2.21
CA PHE A 58 -9.91 0.10 -0.88
C PHE A 58 -9.54 1.16 0.18
N THR A 59 -8.48 1.94 -0.04
CA THR A 59 -8.08 3.05 0.85
C THR A 59 -9.18 4.11 0.95
N HIS A 60 -9.87 4.44 -0.15
CA HIS A 60 -10.99 5.38 -0.13
C HIS A 60 -12.16 4.86 0.71
N ASN A 61 -12.50 3.58 0.56
CA ASN A 61 -13.57 2.95 1.34
C ASN A 61 -13.21 2.91 2.83
N MET A 62 -11.96 2.60 3.18
CA MET A 62 -11.50 2.69 4.57
C MET A 62 -11.66 4.12 5.12
N LYS A 63 -11.17 5.15 4.43
CA LYS A 63 -11.22 6.53 4.92
C LYS A 63 -12.63 7.11 5.05
N LYS A 64 -13.48 6.80 4.08
CA LYS A 64 -14.78 7.45 3.92
C LYS A 64 -15.92 6.64 4.52
N VAL A 65 -15.95 5.33 4.28
CA VAL A 65 -17.07 4.47 4.71
C VAL A 65 -16.91 4.03 6.17
N TRP A 66 -15.68 3.83 6.65
CA TRP A 66 -15.43 3.45 8.05
C TRP A 66 -15.67 4.63 9.00
N ASN A 67 -15.15 5.83 8.67
CA ASN A 67 -15.34 7.02 9.50
C ASN A 67 -16.80 7.50 9.54
N ASP A 68 -17.59 7.30 8.48
CA ASP A 68 -19.02 7.67 8.48
C ASP A 68 -19.88 6.68 9.32
N ASN A 69 -19.41 5.46 9.56
CA ASN A 69 -20.16 4.40 10.26
C ASN A 69 -19.62 4.04 11.66
N GLY A 70 -18.51 4.62 12.11
CA GLY A 70 -17.86 4.22 13.36
C GLY A 70 -17.24 5.40 14.11
N PHE A 71 -17.77 5.66 15.30
CA PHE A 71 -17.41 6.69 16.30
C PHE A 71 -18.02 8.09 16.11
N LYS A 72 -19.28 8.22 16.54
CA LYS A 72 -19.63 9.24 17.52
C LYS A 72 -19.43 8.67 18.92
#